data_AF-A0A528A227-F1
#
_entry.id   AF-A0A528A227-F1
#
_cell.length_a   1.000
_cell.length_b   1.000
_cell.length_c   1.000
_cell.angle_alpha   90.00
_cell.angle_beta   90.00
_cell.angle_gamma   90.00
#
_symmetry.space_group_name_H-M   'P 1'
#
loop_
_entity.id
_entity.type
_entity.pdbx_description
1 polymer ?
#
loop_
_entity_poly.entity_id
_entity_poly.type
_entity_poly.pdbx_seq_one_letter_code
_entity_poly.pdbx_strand_id
1 'polypeptide(L)'
;MSAAKHVIVVGAGIIGASIAWHLAKAGAKVTIVADSGAGGVATPNSFAWINASWGNPEPYFRLRTRSMAEWTRLAHDVPGIPLEWCGGLCWDLPPAELEAYAVEHSAWGYG
;
A
#
# COMPACT_ATOMS: atom_id res chain seq x y z
N MET A 1 -20.37 -25.78 14.11
CA MET A 1 -19.66 -24.65 13.49
C MET A 1 -18.73 -24.05 14.53
N SER A 2 -17.47 -23.78 14.21
CA SER A 2 -16.58 -23.03 15.14
C SER A 2 -17.14 -21.62 15.32
N ALA A 3 -17.12 -21.10 16.55
CA ALA A 3 -17.49 -19.70 16.80
C ALA A 3 -16.58 -18.77 15.98
N ALA A 4 -17.15 -17.67 15.47
CA ALA A 4 -16.39 -16.65 14.76
C ALA A 4 -15.32 -16.06 15.68
N LYS A 5 -14.08 -15.95 15.20
CA LYS A 5 -12.99 -15.32 15.96
C LYS A 5 -13.33 -13.85 16.21
N HIS A 6 -13.13 -13.38 17.44
CA HIS A 6 -13.22 -11.96 17.78
C HIS A 6 -11.81 -11.40 17.88
N VAL A 7 -11.48 -10.42 17.04
CA VAL A 7 -10.16 -9.79 16.96
C VAL A 7 -10.26 -8.31 17.28
N ILE A 8 -9.35 -7.82 18.13
CA ILE A 8 -9.19 -6.38 18.39
C ILE A 8 -8.02 -5.87 17.54
N VAL A 9 -8.26 -4.80 16.78
CA VAL A 9 -7.24 -4.08 16.02
C VAL A 9 -7.03 -2.73 16.70
N VAL A 10 -5.80 -2.44 17.13
CA VAL A 10 -5.45 -1.17 17.77
C VAL A 10 -4.85 -0.23 16.71
N GLY A 11 -5.55 0.86 16.43
CA GLY A 11 -5.21 1.87 15.43
C GLY A 11 -6.16 1.89 14.23
N ALA A 12 -6.65 3.09 13.88
CA ALA A 12 -7.60 3.31 12.79
C ALA A 12 -6.96 3.92 11.51
N GLY A 13 -5.63 3.87 11.39
CA GLY A 13 -4.90 4.24 10.17
C GLY A 13 -5.04 3.20 9.06
N ILE A 14 -4.46 3.46 7.88
CA ILE A 14 -4.61 2.61 6.68
C ILE A 14 -4.23 1.13 6.91
N ILE A 15 -3.21 0.87 7.72
CA ILE A 15 -2.79 -0.50 8.07
C ILE A 15 -3.87 -1.19 8.91
N GLY A 16 -4.36 -0.53 9.96
CA GLY A 16 -5.42 -1.06 10.81
C GLY A 16 -6.73 -1.26 10.06
N ALA A 17 -7.09 -0.32 9.19
CA ALA A 17 -8.26 -0.42 8.32
C ALA A 17 -8.14 -1.63 7.36
N SER A 18 -6.98 -1.82 6.71
CA SER A 18 -6.74 -2.96 5.82
C SER A 18 -6.83 -4.30 6.57
N ILE A 19 -6.21 -4.40 7.75
CA ILE A 19 -6.27 -5.60 8.60
C ILE A 19 -7.73 -5.88 8.99
N ALA A 20 -8.44 -4.88 9.51
CA ALA A 20 -9.82 -5.03 9.94
C ALA A 20 -10.75 -5.47 8.80
N TRP A 21 -10.58 -4.88 7.61
CA TRP A 21 -11.37 -5.22 6.44
C TRP A 21 -11.14 -6.67 5.99
N HIS A 22 -9.88 -7.11 5.88
CA HIS A 22 -9.57 -8.49 5.48
C HIS A 22 -10.05 -9.52 6.52
N LEU A 23 -9.90 -9.22 7.81
CA LEU A 23 -10.41 -10.08 8.88
C LEU A 23 -11.94 -10.17 8.87
N ALA A 24 -12.64 -9.04 8.69
CA ALA A 24 -14.09 -9.00 8.58
C ALA A 24 -14.59 -9.77 7.33
N LYS A 25 -13.92 -9.59 6.18
CA LYS A 25 -14.21 -10.34 4.94
C LYS A 25 -14.03 -11.84 5.13
N ALA A 26 -13.09 -12.27 5.99
CA ALA A 26 -12.88 -13.67 6.35
C ALA A 26 -13.85 -14.19 7.44
N GLY A 27 -14.83 -13.39 7.88
CA GLY A 27 -15.88 -13.81 8.83
C GLY A 27 -15.53 -13.61 10.31
N ALA A 28 -14.43 -12.90 10.62
CA ALA A 28 -14.14 -12.52 12.01
C ALA A 28 -15.01 -11.34 12.47
N LYS A 29 -15.35 -11.33 13.76
CA LYS A 29 -15.87 -10.12 14.42
C LYS A 29 -14.67 -9.23 14.75
N VAL A 30 -14.65 -8.00 14.25
CA VAL A 30 -13.52 -7.09 14.47
C VAL A 30 -13.97 -5.88 15.30
N THR A 31 -13.18 -5.52 16.30
CA THR A 31 -13.31 -4.25 17.03
C THR A 31 -12.06 -3.43 16.79
N ILE A 32 -12.23 -2.23 16.26
CA ILE A 32 -11.12 -1.27 16.11
C ILE A 32 -11.11 -0.35 17.33
N VAL A 33 -9.97 -0.23 17.99
CA VAL A 33 -9.74 0.71 19.09
C VAL A 33 -8.72 1.72 18.63
N ALA A 34 -9.05 3.00 18.67
CA ALA A 34 -8.14 4.08 18.33
C ALA A 34 -8.45 5.32 19.14
N ASP A 35 -7.42 6.11 19.43
CA ASP A 35 -7.52 7.42 20.09
C ASP A 35 -7.75 8.57 19.08
N SER A 36 -8.05 8.21 17.84
CA SER A 36 -8.19 9.12 16.71
C SER A 36 -9.35 8.68 15.82
N GLY A 37 -9.85 9.59 14.99
CA GLY A 37 -10.86 9.27 13.97
C GLY A 37 -10.39 8.24 12.93
N ALA A 38 -11.31 7.88 12.03
CA ALA A 38 -11.00 7.03 10.88
C ALA A 38 -9.85 7.64 10.06
N GLY A 39 -8.88 6.81 9.66
CA GLY A 39 -7.64 7.25 9.01
C GLY A 39 -6.50 7.55 9.98
N GLY A 40 -6.75 7.67 11.28
CA GLY A 40 -5.69 7.95 12.24
C GLY A 40 -5.03 9.32 12.02
N VAL A 41 -3.77 9.46 12.45
CA VAL A 41 -3.02 10.72 12.34
C VAL A 41 -2.25 10.80 11.01
N ALA A 42 -1.51 9.76 10.64
CA ALA A 42 -0.59 9.82 9.49
C ALA A 42 -1.29 9.63 8.14
N THR A 43 -2.27 8.73 8.02
CA THR A 43 -2.92 8.43 6.73
C THR A 43 -3.56 9.65 6.06
N PRO A 44 -4.35 10.51 6.74
CA PRO A 44 -4.96 11.67 6.08
C PRO A 44 -3.93 12.74 5.66
N ASN A 45 -2.71 12.70 6.22
CA ASN A 45 -1.63 13.64 5.91
C ASN A 45 -0.62 13.07 4.89
N SER A 46 -0.88 11.88 4.33
CA SER A 46 -0.01 11.27 3.33
C SER A 46 -0.24 11.89 1.94
N PHE A 47 0.83 12.01 1.16
CA PHE A 47 0.73 12.31 -0.28
C PHE A 47 0.15 11.13 -1.09
N ALA A 48 0.00 9.95 -0.47
CA ALA A 48 -0.62 8.75 -1.06
C ALA A 48 0.03 8.29 -2.39
N TRP A 49 1.32 8.55 -2.58
CA TRP A 49 2.04 8.15 -3.78
C TRP A 49 2.40 6.66 -3.77
N ILE A 50 1.86 5.91 -4.73
CA ILE A 50 2.03 4.47 -4.87
C ILE A 50 3.09 4.21 -5.95
N ASN A 51 4.25 3.65 -5.57
CA ASN A 51 5.37 3.41 -6.49
C ASN A 51 6.32 2.30 -5.99
N ALA A 52 7.26 1.90 -6.86
CA ALA A 52 8.45 1.13 -6.51
C ALA A 52 9.74 1.82 -6.97
N SER A 53 9.71 3.14 -7.22
CA SER A 53 10.71 3.92 -7.99
C SER A 53 11.85 4.52 -7.17
N TRP A 54 12.21 3.93 -6.03
CA TRP A 54 13.29 4.49 -5.20
C TRP A 54 14.34 3.43 -4.97
N GLY A 55 15.63 3.81 -4.99
CA GLY A 55 16.82 2.95 -4.94
C GLY A 55 16.91 2.04 -3.72
N ASN A 56 16.01 1.07 -3.63
CA ASN A 56 15.93 0.05 -2.61
C ASN A 56 16.36 -1.28 -3.23
N PRO A 57 16.87 -2.22 -2.42
CA PRO A 57 17.23 -3.54 -2.89
C PRO A 57 16.07 -4.25 -3.61
N GLU A 58 16.39 -5.12 -4.57
CA GLU A 58 15.40 -5.86 -5.37
C GLU A 58 14.30 -6.52 -4.52
N PRO A 59 14.57 -7.17 -3.37
CA PRO A 59 13.50 -7.76 -2.56
C PRO A 59 12.43 -6.75 -2.11
N TYR A 60 12.83 -5.52 -1.78
CA TYR A 60 11.89 -4.47 -1.39
C TYR A 60 11.18 -3.87 -2.59
N PHE A 61 11.86 -3.75 -3.73
CA PHE A 61 11.23 -3.43 -5.02
C PHE A 61 10.09 -4.42 -5.32
N ARG A 62 10.35 -5.73 -5.26
CA ARG A 62 9.34 -6.79 -5.51
C ARG A 62 8.15 -6.70 -4.56
N LEU A 63 8.41 -6.41 -3.27
CA LEU A 63 7.34 -6.16 -2.30
C LEU A 63 6.46 -4.97 -2.72
N ARG A 64 7.06 -3.85 -3.11
CA ARG A 64 6.31 -2.66 -3.55
C ARG A 64 5.53 -2.91 -4.83
N THR A 65 6.11 -3.55 -5.85
CA THR A 65 5.39 -3.91 -7.07
C THR A 65 4.19 -4.81 -6.77
N ARG A 66 4.33 -5.78 -5.86
CA ARG A 66 3.20 -6.57 -5.39
C ARG A 66 2.15 -5.70 -4.70
N SER A 67 2.54 -4.81 -3.81
CA SER A 67 1.62 -3.88 -3.14
C SER A 67 0.89 -2.96 -4.13
N MET A 68 1.53 -2.52 -5.21
CA MET A 68 0.89 -1.75 -6.29
C MET A 68 -0.25 -2.57 -6.94
N ALA A 69 0.00 -3.84 -7.26
CA ALA A 69 -1.04 -4.72 -7.81
C ALA A 69 -2.19 -4.96 -6.83
N GLU A 70 -1.90 -5.05 -5.52
CA GLU A 70 -2.92 -5.19 -4.48
C GLU A 70 -3.84 -3.97 -4.40
N TRP A 71 -3.35 -2.74 -4.67
CA TRP A 71 -4.21 -1.56 -4.73
C TRP A 71 -5.25 -1.66 -5.85
N THR A 72 -4.85 -2.06 -7.05
CA THR A 72 -5.78 -2.31 -8.17
C THR A 72 -6.79 -3.38 -7.81
N ARG A 73 -6.35 -4.50 -7.22
CA ARG A 73 -7.26 -5.56 -6.77
C ARG A 73 -8.23 -5.05 -5.71
N LEU A 74 -7.75 -4.29 -4.73
CA LEU A 74 -8.57 -3.78 -3.62
C LEU A 74 -9.60 -2.76 -4.08
N ALA A 75 -9.28 -1.93 -5.09
CA ALA A 75 -10.22 -0.98 -5.66
C ALA A 75 -11.47 -1.64 -6.28
N HIS A 76 -11.36 -2.90 -6.73
CA HIS A 76 -12.53 -3.69 -7.15
C HIS A 76 -13.38 -4.19 -5.98
N ASP A 77 -12.75 -4.50 -4.86
CA ASP A 77 -13.39 -5.10 -3.69
C ASP A 77 -14.00 -4.06 -2.73
N VAL A 78 -13.47 -2.84 -2.72
CA VAL A 78 -13.84 -1.77 -1.79
C VAL A 78 -14.37 -0.58 -2.60
N PRO A 79 -15.70 -0.39 -2.66
CA PRO A 79 -16.29 0.74 -3.36
C PRO A 79 -15.78 2.08 -2.82
N GLY A 80 -15.48 3.01 -3.73
CA GLY A 80 -15.11 4.38 -3.37
C GLY A 80 -13.63 4.63 -3.12
N ILE A 81 -12.73 3.66 -3.35
CA ILE A 81 -11.29 3.95 -3.41
C ILE A 81 -11.00 4.80 -4.67
N PRO A 82 -10.49 6.04 -4.53
CA PRO A 82 -10.18 6.91 -5.66
C PRO A 82 -8.78 6.61 -6.20
N LEU A 83 -8.55 5.38 -6.66
CA LEU A 83 -7.24 4.95 -7.17
C LEU A 83 -7.00 5.53 -8.56
N GLU A 84 -5.89 6.26 -8.72
CA GLU A 84 -5.46 6.87 -9.97
C GLU A 84 -4.00 6.50 -10.27
N TRP A 85 -3.75 5.96 -11.48
CA TRP A 85 -2.41 5.63 -11.95
C TRP A 85 -1.93 6.71 -12.93
N CYS A 86 -1.02 7.56 -12.48
CA CYS A 86 -0.50 8.68 -13.29
C CYS A 86 1.03 8.67 -13.49
N GLY A 87 1.73 7.66 -13.00
CA GLY A 87 3.18 7.54 -13.08
C GLY A 87 3.93 8.52 -12.17
N GLY A 88 5.21 8.76 -12.47
CA GLY A 88 6.07 9.69 -11.75
C GLY A 88 7.34 10.00 -12.56
N LEU A 89 7.94 11.16 -12.30
CA LEU A 89 9.17 11.62 -12.96
C LEU A 89 10.29 11.71 -11.92
N CYS A 90 11.42 11.06 -12.19
CA CYS A 90 12.65 11.18 -11.42
C CYS A 90 13.67 11.95 -12.26
N TRP A 91 14.25 13.00 -11.69
CA TRP A 91 15.03 14.01 -12.43
C TRP A 91 16.15 14.65 -11.58
N ASP A 92 16.31 14.19 -10.34
CA ASP A 92 17.19 14.72 -9.31
C ASP A 92 18.55 14.00 -9.23
N LEU A 93 18.80 13.04 -10.13
CA LEU A 93 20.06 12.30 -10.21
C LEU A 93 20.98 12.82 -11.32
N PRO A 94 22.31 12.75 -11.16
CA PRO A 94 23.26 12.95 -12.25
C PRO A 94 22.95 12.01 -13.44
N PRO A 95 23.21 12.42 -14.70
CA PRO A 95 22.80 11.66 -15.88
C PRO A 95 23.22 10.18 -15.88
N ALA A 96 24.48 9.89 -15.51
CA ALA A 96 24.98 8.52 -15.46
C ALA A 96 24.30 7.67 -14.38
N GLU A 97 23.97 8.26 -13.23
CA GLU A 97 23.26 7.57 -12.15
C GLU A 97 21.79 7.34 -12.50
N LEU A 98 21.14 8.31 -13.17
CA LEU A 98 19.77 8.16 -13.65
C LEU A 98 19.66 7.04 -14.70
N GLU A 99 20.63 6.95 -15.61
CA GLU A 99 20.67 5.90 -16.63
C GLU A 99 20.95 4.52 -16.02
N ALA A 100 21.89 4.42 -15.07
CA ALA A 100 22.11 3.19 -14.32
C ALA A 100 20.87 2.74 -13.54
N TYR A 101 20.20 3.68 -12.86
CA TYR A 101 18.95 3.45 -12.15
C TYR A 101 17.85 2.93 -13.09
N ALA A 102 17.68 3.56 -14.26
CA ALA A 102 16.69 3.15 -15.25
C ALA A 102 16.96 1.72 -15.78
N VAL A 103 18.21 1.41 -16.12
CA VAL A 103 18.60 0.07 -16.60
C VAL A 103 18.32 -1.00 -15.55
N GLU A 104 18.70 -0.77 -14.29
CA GLU A 104 18.46 -1.71 -13.19
C GLU A 104 16.96 -1.96 -13.00
N HIS A 105 16.16 -0.90 -12.88
CA HIS A 105 14.74 -1.02 -12.58
C HIS A 105 13.96 -1.62 -13.76
N SER A 106 14.33 -1.30 -15.00
CA SER A 106 13.78 -1.97 -16.19
C SER A 106 14.15 -3.45 -16.24
N ALA A 107 15.35 -3.85 -15.83
CA ALA A 107 15.73 -5.26 -15.73
C ALA A 107 14.89 -6.02 -14.69
N TRP A 108 14.36 -5.32 -13.68
CA TRP A 108 13.38 -5.88 -12.74
C TRP A 108 11.93 -5.84 -13.25
N GLY A 109 11.66 -5.26 -14.41
CA GLY A 109 10.31 -5.12 -14.97
C GLY A 109 9.54 -3.92 -14.42
N TYR A 110 10.24 -2.87 -13.99
CA TYR A 110 9.63 -1.59 -13.68
C TYR A 110 9.51 -0.74 -14.95
N GLY A 111 8.28 -0.38 -15.30
CA GLY A 111 7.95 0.31 -16.57
C GLY A 111 6.71 -0.31 -17.20
#